data_AF-A0A956ZSK6-F1
#
_entry.id   AF-A0A956ZSK6-F1
#
_cell.length_a   1.000
_cell.length_b   1.000
_cell.length_c   1.000
_cell.angle_alpha   90.00
_cell.angle_beta   90.00
_cell.angle_gamma   90.00
#
_symmetry.space_group_name_H-M   'P 1'
#
loop_
_entity.id
_entity.type
_entity.pdbx_description
1 polymer ?
#
loop_
_entity_poly.entity_id
_entity_poly.type
_entity_poly.pdbx_seq_one_letter_code
_entity_poly.pdbx_strand_id
1 'polypeptide(L)'
;MSESLREIVEHVFAEQIAADDIELGSDAGELHIIGDEWTLVLSGDPLVSSMLAVDDEEGDLETVIEVIDEEALAALRDLDAALSGALDAALVASPDALTRGLARILEG
;
A
#
# COMPACT_ATOMS: atom_id res chain seq x y z
N MET A 1 -11.15 -21.65 1.54
CA MET A 1 -11.86 -20.34 1.60
C MET A 1 -10.85 -19.35 1.10
N SER A 2 -11.20 -18.47 0.17
CA SER A 2 -10.28 -17.40 -0.23
C SER A 2 -10.19 -16.43 0.94
N GLU A 3 -8.99 -16.16 1.42
CA GLU A 3 -8.75 -15.10 2.40
C GLU A 3 -9.13 -13.77 1.76
N SER A 4 -9.88 -12.94 2.47
CA SER A 4 -10.22 -11.60 1.98
C SER A 4 -8.97 -10.72 1.97
N LEU A 5 -8.92 -9.74 1.08
CA LEU A 5 -7.82 -8.77 0.97
C LEU A 5 -7.47 -8.15 2.33
N ARG A 6 -8.49 -7.82 3.13
CA ARG A 6 -8.31 -7.30 4.49
C ARG A 6 -7.54 -8.27 5.40
N GLU A 7 -7.89 -9.56 5.40
CA GLU A 7 -7.22 -10.56 6.24
C GLU A 7 -5.74 -10.70 5.86
N ILE A 8 -5.44 -10.64 4.56
CA ILE A 8 -4.06 -10.68 4.04
C ILE A 8 -3.29 -9.46 4.52
N VAL A 9 -3.85 -8.26 4.41
CA VAL A 9 -3.21 -7.02 4.87
C VAL A 9 -3.03 -7.01 6.39
N GLU A 10 -4.05 -7.39 7.15
CA GLU A 10 -3.98 -7.52 8.62
C GLU A 10 -2.88 -8.51 9.05
N HIS A 11 -2.66 -9.57 8.28
CA HIS A 11 -1.60 -10.54 8.54
C HIS A 11 -0.19 -9.99 8.23
N VAL A 12 -0.04 -9.33 7.08
CA VAL A 12 1.26 -8.79 6.63
C VAL A 12 1.71 -7.62 7.51
N PHE A 13 0.80 -6.72 7.86
CA PHE A 13 1.09 -5.54 8.66
C PHE A 13 0.90 -5.76 10.17
N ALA A 14 0.80 -7.02 10.62
CA ALA A 14 0.47 -7.34 12.01
C ALA A 14 1.45 -6.71 13.02
N GLU A 15 2.73 -6.62 12.68
CA GLU A 15 3.75 -6.03 13.55
C GLU A 15 3.62 -4.50 13.61
N GLN A 16 3.45 -3.83 12.46
CA GLN A 16 3.30 -2.37 12.40
C GLN A 16 1.98 -1.91 13.03
N ILE A 17 0.89 -2.67 12.83
CA ILE A 17 -0.39 -2.40 13.49
C ILE A 17 -0.26 -2.57 15.00
N ALA A 18 0.48 -3.58 15.47
CA ALA A 18 0.70 -3.77 16.91
C ALA A 18 1.60 -2.69 17.52
N ALA A 19 2.46 -2.07 16.72
CA ALA A 19 3.32 -0.95 17.11
C ALA A 19 2.62 0.42 17.03
N ASP A 20 1.41 0.49 16.48
CA ASP A 20 0.65 1.72 16.21
C ASP A 20 1.26 2.59 15.08
N ASP A 21 2.15 2.01 14.25
CA ASP A 21 2.78 2.69 13.11
C ASP A 21 1.88 2.66 11.86
N ILE A 22 0.96 1.69 11.77
CA ILE A 22 0.03 1.54 10.65
C ILE A 22 -1.39 1.36 11.20
N GLU A 23 -2.33 2.14 10.65
CA GLU A 23 -3.76 1.97 10.86
C GLU A 23 -4.44 1.39 9.60
N LEU A 24 -5.45 0.54 9.80
CA LEU A 24 -6.29 0.05 8.71
C LEU A 24 -7.67 0.70 8.71
N GLY A 25 -7.93 1.51 7.70
CA GLY A 25 -9.23 2.08 7.41
C GLY A 25 -10.03 1.26 6.39
N SER A 26 -11.34 1.40 6.39
CA SER A 26 -12.15 0.98 5.25
C SER A 26 -13.25 2.00 5.00
N ASP A 27 -13.29 2.52 3.79
CA ASP A 27 -14.30 3.47 3.34
C ASP A 27 -14.80 3.08 1.95
N ALA A 28 -16.10 3.24 1.71
CA ALA A 28 -16.74 2.98 0.40
C ALA A 28 -16.45 1.60 -0.27
N GLY A 29 -15.99 0.59 0.48
CA GLY A 29 -15.60 -0.72 -0.07
C GLY A 29 -14.13 -0.83 -0.49
N GLU A 30 -13.34 0.17 -0.13
CA GLU A 30 -11.89 0.24 -0.28
C GLU A 30 -11.22 -0.05 1.07
N LEU A 31 -10.02 -0.60 1.02
CA LEU A 31 -9.17 -0.84 2.18
C LEU A 31 -8.05 0.19 2.18
N HIS A 32 -7.86 0.87 3.30
CA HIS A 32 -6.89 1.95 3.45
C HIS A 32 -5.81 1.47 4.40
N ILE A 33 -4.56 1.50 3.97
CA ILE A 33 -3.38 1.30 4.80
C ILE A 33 -2.80 2.68 5.06
N ILE A 34 -2.87 3.14 6.30
CA ILE A 34 -2.56 4.51 6.70
C ILE A 34 -1.29 4.47 7.54
N GLY A 35 -0.21 5.08 7.04
CA GLY A 35 0.99 5.36 7.82
C GLY A 35 1.02 6.83 8.27
N ASP A 36 2.16 7.27 8.81
CA ASP A 36 2.32 8.63 9.36
C ASP A 36 1.95 9.75 8.37
N GLU A 37 2.51 9.71 7.15
CA GLU A 37 2.36 10.78 6.14
C GLU A 37 1.90 10.24 4.77
N TRP A 38 1.46 8.99 4.72
CA TRP A 38 1.03 8.33 3.50
C TRP A 38 -0.18 7.42 3.73
N THR A 39 -0.96 7.22 2.69
CA THR A 39 -2.10 6.30 2.68
C THR A 39 -2.12 5.53 1.37
N LEU A 40 -2.05 4.20 1.45
CA LEU A 40 -2.27 3.31 0.31
C LEU A 40 -3.71 2.80 0.33
N VAL A 41 -4.46 3.18 -0.69
CA VAL A 41 -5.83 2.72 -0.94
C VAL A 41 -5.79 1.52 -1.85
N LEU A 42 -6.48 0.45 -1.45
CA LEU A 42 -6.62 -0.79 -2.19
C LEU A 42 -8.12 -1.02 -2.49
N SER A 43 -8.46 -1.12 -3.77
CA SER A 43 -9.85 -1.25 -4.21
C SER A 43 -10.09 -2.59 -4.90
N GLY A 44 -11.13 -3.29 -4.44
CA GLY A 44 -11.57 -4.59 -4.98
C GLY A 44 -11.15 -5.79 -4.14
N ASP A 45 -11.95 -6.85 -4.21
CA ASP A 45 -11.63 -8.17 -3.64
C ASP A 45 -12.00 -9.24 -4.69
N PRO A 46 -11.01 -9.81 -5.42
CA PRO A 46 -9.56 -9.56 -5.33
C PRO A 46 -9.15 -8.15 -5.78
N LEU A 47 -7.93 -7.72 -5.43
CA LEU A 47 -7.39 -6.39 -5.74
C LEU A 47 -7.51 -6.05 -7.25
N VAL A 48 -8.08 -4.89 -7.56
CA VAL A 48 -8.28 -4.40 -8.93
C VAL A 48 -7.49 -3.12 -9.19
N SER A 49 -7.45 -2.22 -8.22
CA SER A 49 -6.75 -0.94 -8.33
C SER A 49 -6.13 -0.54 -7.00
N SER A 50 -5.08 0.26 -7.07
CA SER A 50 -4.42 0.84 -5.91
C SER A 50 -4.05 2.29 -6.17
N MET A 51 -4.07 3.11 -5.13
CA MET A 51 -3.71 4.52 -5.18
C MET A 51 -2.91 4.89 -3.94
N LEU A 52 -1.76 5.53 -4.12
CA LEU A 52 -0.98 6.12 -3.04
C LEU A 52 -1.33 7.61 -2.93
N ALA A 53 -1.63 8.04 -1.71
CA ALA A 53 -1.70 9.44 -1.33
C ALA A 53 -0.61 9.73 -0.30
N VAL A 54 -0.02 10.92 -0.38
CA VAL A 54 0.90 11.46 0.65
C VAL A 54 0.33 12.80 1.09
N ASP A 55 0.52 13.15 2.35
CA ASP A 55 -0.07 14.38 2.92
C ASP A 55 0.56 15.67 2.36
N ASP A 56 1.74 15.60 1.76
CA ASP A 56 2.42 16.76 1.18
C ASP A 56 1.84 17.16 -0.20
N GLU A 57 1.49 18.44 -0.37
CA GLU A 57 0.79 18.97 -1.55
C GLU A 57 1.60 18.88 -2.86
N GLU A 58 2.92 18.71 -2.76
CA GLU A 58 3.84 18.52 -3.90
C GLU A 58 4.53 17.15 -3.80
N GLY A 59 3.73 16.06 -3.77
CA GLY A 59 4.25 14.70 -3.73
C GLY A 59 5.09 14.31 -4.96
N ASP A 60 6.39 14.56 -4.91
CA ASP A 60 7.37 13.98 -5.81
C ASP A 60 7.81 12.59 -5.32
N LEU A 61 8.39 11.78 -6.20
CA LEU A 61 8.82 10.42 -5.86
C LEU A 61 9.91 10.35 -4.81
N GLU A 62 10.70 11.42 -4.66
CA GLU A 62 11.68 11.54 -3.59
C GLU A 62 10.98 11.58 -2.23
N THR A 63 9.90 12.37 -2.11
CA THR A 63 9.07 12.44 -0.90
C THR A 63 8.49 11.08 -0.54
N VAL A 64 8.03 10.28 -1.51
CA VAL A 64 7.50 8.93 -1.27
C VAL A 64 8.51 8.02 -0.56
N ILE A 65 9.79 8.11 -0.95
CA ILE A 65 10.87 7.31 -0.34
C ILE A 65 11.19 7.82 1.06
N GLU A 66 11.02 9.12 1.32
CA GLU A 66 11.28 9.72 2.63
C GLU A 66 10.16 9.45 3.64
N VAL A 67 8.90 9.40 3.19
CA VAL A 67 7.73 9.23 4.08
C VAL A 67 7.34 7.76 4.31
N ILE A 68 7.68 6.86 3.38
CA ILE A 68 7.48 5.42 3.57
C ILE A 68 8.80 4.84 4.06
N ASP A 69 8.87 4.49 5.34
CA ASP A 69 10.05 3.92 5.96
C ASP A 69 10.40 2.52 5.40
N GLU A 70 11.61 2.05 5.70
CA GLU A 70 12.11 0.76 5.20
C GLU A 70 11.27 -0.44 5.68
N GLU A 71 10.67 -0.36 6.87
CA GLU A 71 9.86 -1.45 7.43
C GLU A 71 8.50 -1.52 6.72
N ALA A 72 7.88 -0.37 6.46
CA ALA A 72 6.68 -0.26 5.63
C ALA A 72 6.93 -0.72 4.19
N LEU A 73 8.05 -0.36 3.57
CA LEU A 73 8.41 -0.84 2.23
C LEU A 73 8.60 -2.36 2.20
N ALA A 74 9.22 -2.94 3.23
CA ALA A 74 9.34 -4.40 3.35
C ALA A 74 7.97 -5.07 3.46
N ALA A 75 7.08 -4.54 4.31
CA ALA A 75 5.72 -5.05 4.45
C ALA A 75 4.91 -4.93 3.14
N LEU A 76 5.07 -3.85 2.38
CA LEU A 76 4.43 -3.70 1.06
C LEU A 76 4.92 -4.72 0.04
N ARG A 77 6.22 -5.09 0.07
CA ARG A 77 6.75 -6.18 -0.76
C ARG A 77 6.21 -7.54 -0.34
N ASP A 78 6.11 -7.79 0.96
CA ASP A 78 5.49 -9.01 1.48
C ASP A 78 3.99 -9.08 1.13
N LEU A 79 3.30 -7.94 1.11
CA LEU A 79 1.91 -7.85 0.67
C LEU A 79 1.78 -8.17 -0.83
N ASP A 80 2.63 -7.62 -1.68
CA ASP A 80 2.64 -7.96 -3.11
C ASP A 80 2.89 -9.47 -3.33
N ALA A 81 3.83 -10.05 -2.59
CA ALA A 81 4.11 -11.48 -2.62
C ALA A 81 2.89 -12.31 -2.18
N ALA A 82 2.21 -11.92 -1.09
CA ALA A 82 0.99 -12.56 -0.60
C ALA A 82 -0.15 -12.46 -1.62
N LEU A 83 -0.22 -11.34 -2.34
CA LEU A 83 -1.18 -11.09 -3.43
C LEU A 83 -0.72 -11.63 -4.78
N SER A 84 0.38 -12.40 -4.83
CA SER A 84 0.92 -13.00 -6.06
C SER A 84 1.21 -12.00 -7.19
N GLY A 85 1.70 -10.80 -6.86
CA GLY A 85 2.03 -9.74 -7.82
C GLY A 85 0.86 -8.83 -8.20
N ALA A 86 -0.31 -9.00 -7.57
CA ALA A 86 -1.47 -8.17 -7.91
C ALA A 86 -1.33 -6.71 -7.46
N LEU A 87 -0.53 -6.45 -6.41
CA LEU A 87 -0.29 -5.09 -5.93
C LEU A 87 0.59 -4.32 -6.92
N ASP A 88 1.71 -4.90 -7.34
CA ASP A 88 2.56 -4.34 -8.39
C ASP A 88 1.75 -4.03 -9.66
N ALA A 89 0.96 -5.00 -10.13
CA ALA A 89 0.11 -4.82 -11.31
C ALA A 89 -0.89 -3.66 -11.16
N ALA A 90 -1.49 -3.52 -9.98
CA ALA A 90 -2.44 -2.44 -9.67
C ALA A 90 -1.74 -1.07 -9.61
N LEU A 91 -0.54 -1.00 -9.02
CA LEU A 91 0.26 0.22 -8.91
C LEU A 91 0.74 0.69 -10.29
N VAL A 92 1.23 -0.23 -11.12
CA VAL A 92 1.70 0.05 -12.50
C VAL A 92 0.55 0.53 -13.38
N ALA A 93 -0.66 -0.01 -13.20
CA ALA A 93 -1.84 0.37 -13.97
C ALA A 93 -2.44 1.73 -13.56
N SER A 94 -2.00 2.30 -12.44
CA SER A 94 -2.54 3.56 -11.92
C SER A 94 -2.25 4.73 -12.88
N PRO A 95 -3.23 5.64 -13.10
CA PRO A 95 -3.01 6.87 -13.86
C PRO A 95 -2.13 7.88 -13.09
N ASP A 96 -2.01 7.73 -11.78
CA ASP A 96 -1.24 8.62 -10.91
C ASP A 96 0.28 8.33 -10.98
N ALA A 97 1.08 9.40 -11.05
CA ALA A 97 2.53 9.28 -11.23
C ALA A 97 3.25 8.82 -9.96
N LEU A 98 2.74 9.27 -8.80
CA LEU A 98 3.27 8.97 -7.49
C LEU A 98 3.04 7.48 -7.17
N THR A 99 1.82 7.00 -7.37
CA THR A 99 1.43 5.59 -7.27
C THR A 99 2.27 4.69 -8.19
N ARG A 100 2.50 5.08 -9.45
CA ARG A 100 3.37 4.29 -10.34
C ARG A 100 4.83 4.29 -9.91
N GLY A 101 5.31 5.35 -9.27
CA GLY A 101 6.68 5.34 -8.78
C GLY A 101 6.85 4.49 -7.53
N LEU A 102 5.81 4.32 -6.71
CA LEU A 102 5.81 3.29 -5.67
C LEU A 102 6.08 1.90 -6.26
N ALA A 103 5.43 1.52 -7.37
CA ALA A 103 5.71 0.24 -8.03
C ALA A 103 7.22 0.06 -8.34
N ARG A 104 7.85 1.09 -8.89
CA ARG A 104 9.29 1.07 -9.20
C ARG A 104 10.17 0.93 -7.98
N ILE A 105 9.75 1.45 -6.83
CA ILE A 105 10.45 1.31 -5.55
C ILE A 105 10.32 -0.13 -5.05
N LEU A 106 9.15 -0.74 -5.20
CA LEU A 106 8.92 -2.13 -4.78
C LEU A 106 9.69 -3.14 -5.65
N GLU A 107 9.88 -2.86 -6.95
CA GLU A 107 10.69 -3.68 -7.88
C GLU A 107 12.21 -3.67 -7.59
N GLY A 108 12.72 -2.64 -6.89
CA GLY A 108 14.16 -2.42 -6.64
C GLY A 108 14.74 -3.19 -5.46
#